data_AF-A0A3P3TU26-F1
#
_entry.id   AF-A0A3P3TU26-F1
#
_cell.length_a   1.000
_cell.length_b   1.000
_cell.length_c   1.000
_cell.angle_alpha   90.00
_cell.angle_beta   90.00
_cell.angle_gamma   90.00
#
_symmetry.space_group_name_H-M   'P 1'
#
loop_
_entity.id
_entity.type
_entity.pdbx_description
1 polymer ?
#
loop_
_entity_poly.entity_id
_entity_poly.type
_entity_poly.pdbx_seq_one_letter_code
_entity_poly.pdbx_strand_id
1 'polypeptide(L)'
;MERRLCRRFRRCRRLAHGRNRKPAKRQSRSAACENRREESLRAYELGYAAGYAHGVMEGKRSFGAGFDGTSIIIPTYNRKDLLIECLNRIEAHTAAPYEVIVVDNGSDDGTADEVRRRRGPVRLAVHPQNSGFARAVNTGLMMAKGQTIALLNNDVLVTERWLDQLLGCLELTGAAAVGPVTNYISGDQQIDAPYEDVAEMPAFAASFNAPDPRKWREASRLVGFCLLFPRTTLEQAGYFDEGYVIGNYEDDDWVARLLLQGKKMVIAGDTFVHHYGSLTMKGLGAQGFEQVNARNHDYFAEKWGDLHGLLRRIPESRAGHGQRAVDFFPTHAYVKGWSDTVYWLEHGVRHPVSAALQEEAGNAPSPVRLSVIDLLQIPVGAPQTPAEPRAEKTAGLPEGGAVRSTDGRLYQIDRGRRREVMSEYACRVWNLNVFPEIIPFQILQQYPAGLPITPPPRIISEDL
;
A
#
# COMPACT_ATOMS: atom_id res chain seq x y z
N MET A 1 37.52 -85.61 9.35
CA MET A 1 36.84 -86.65 8.55
C MET A 1 35.68 -86.02 7.77
N GLU A 2 35.23 -86.47 6.60
CA GLU A 2 35.77 -87.47 5.65
C GLU A 2 35.27 -87.23 4.20
N ARG A 3 35.71 -88.05 3.23
CA ARG A 3 35.65 -87.78 1.78
C ARG A 3 34.75 -88.76 0.99
N ARG A 4 33.96 -88.22 0.04
CA ARG A 4 33.50 -88.88 -1.23
C ARG A 4 32.51 -90.06 -1.02
N LEU A 5 31.88 -90.72 -2.02
CA LEU A 5 31.93 -90.77 -3.50
C LEU A 5 30.53 -90.42 -4.11
N CYS A 6 30.29 -89.98 -5.37
CA CYS A 6 30.61 -90.52 -6.73
C CYS A 6 29.84 -91.85 -7.05
N ARG A 7 29.14 -92.09 -8.18
CA ARG A 7 29.26 -91.64 -9.60
C ARG A 7 27.92 -91.71 -10.41
N ARG A 8 27.85 -90.94 -11.53
CA ARG A 8 27.35 -91.23 -12.93
C ARG A 8 26.26 -92.33 -13.16
N PHE A 9 25.32 -92.28 -14.13
CA PHE A 9 25.12 -91.47 -15.37
C PHE A 9 23.61 -91.53 -15.81
N ARG A 10 23.06 -91.31 -17.03
CA ARG A 10 23.58 -91.10 -18.42
C ARG A 10 22.82 -90.00 -19.24
N ARG A 11 21.98 -90.33 -20.25
CA ARG A 11 21.34 -89.41 -21.25
C ARG A 11 20.19 -90.06 -22.06
N CYS A 12 19.39 -89.21 -22.76
CA CYS A 12 18.54 -89.42 -23.96
C CYS A 12 17.01 -89.60 -23.76
N ARG A 13 16.13 -89.11 -24.66
CA ARG A 13 16.21 -88.02 -25.68
C ARG A 13 14.78 -87.51 -26.00
N ARG A 14 14.65 -86.36 -26.69
CA ARG A 14 13.35 -85.77 -27.11
C ARG A 14 12.58 -86.65 -28.10
N LEU A 15 11.25 -86.60 -28.02
CA LEU A 15 10.37 -86.32 -29.17
C LEU A 15 9.25 -85.36 -28.70
N ALA A 16 8.61 -84.66 -29.64
CA ALA A 16 7.62 -83.62 -29.35
C ALA A 16 6.32 -83.83 -30.12
N HIS A 17 5.19 -83.44 -29.53
CA HIS A 17 3.91 -83.23 -30.19
C HIS A 17 3.23 -82.01 -29.56
N GLY A 18 2.71 -81.10 -30.38
CA GLY A 18 2.13 -79.83 -29.92
C GLY A 18 0.61 -79.83 -29.89
N ARG A 19 0.02 -79.02 -28.98
CA ARG A 19 -1.35 -78.53 -29.10
C ARG A 19 -1.38 -77.04 -28.75
N ASN A 20 -2.07 -76.26 -29.58
CA ASN A 20 -2.14 -74.81 -29.44
C ASN A 20 -2.84 -74.39 -28.14
N ARG A 21 -2.24 -73.43 -27.42
CA ARG A 21 -2.94 -72.52 -26.50
C ARG A 21 -2.71 -71.09 -27.01
N LYS A 22 -3.79 -70.36 -27.29
CA LYS A 22 -3.72 -68.95 -27.69
C LYS A 22 -3.14 -68.10 -26.54
N PRO A 23 -2.26 -67.13 -26.79
CA PRO A 23 -1.79 -66.22 -25.74
C PRO A 23 -2.93 -65.27 -25.34
N ALA A 24 -3.20 -65.17 -24.04
CA ALA A 24 -4.08 -64.12 -23.52
C ALA A 24 -3.37 -62.77 -23.63
N LYS A 25 -4.05 -61.74 -24.20
CA LYS A 25 -3.48 -60.39 -24.31
C LYS A 25 -3.26 -59.79 -22.92
N ARG A 26 -2.00 -59.66 -22.51
CA ARG A 26 -1.58 -58.91 -21.31
C ARG A 26 -1.64 -57.40 -21.61
N GLN A 27 -2.84 -56.84 -21.73
CA GLN A 27 -3.04 -55.40 -21.94
C GLN A 27 -2.42 -54.59 -20.79
N SER A 28 -1.91 -53.41 -21.13
CA SER A 28 -1.00 -52.63 -20.29
C SER A 28 -1.71 -51.97 -19.10
N ARG A 29 -1.29 -52.37 -17.89
CA ARG A 29 -1.65 -51.65 -16.65
C ARG A 29 -1.04 -50.24 -16.59
N SER A 30 0.00 -49.94 -17.37
CA SER A 30 0.54 -48.57 -17.50
C SER A 30 -0.44 -47.65 -18.21
N ALA A 31 -0.90 -48.00 -19.42
CA ALA A 31 -1.80 -47.17 -20.22
C ALA A 31 -3.12 -46.87 -19.48
N ALA A 32 -3.68 -47.84 -18.75
CA ALA A 32 -4.87 -47.65 -17.92
C ALA A 32 -4.61 -46.87 -16.60
N CYS A 33 -3.37 -46.46 -16.35
CA CYS A 33 -2.95 -45.54 -15.28
C CYS A 33 -2.59 -44.16 -15.86
N GLU A 34 -1.85 -44.15 -16.97
CA GLU A 34 -1.49 -42.97 -17.78
C GLU A 34 -2.74 -42.24 -18.26
N ASN A 35 -3.69 -42.92 -18.90
CA ASN A 35 -5.00 -42.35 -19.28
C ASN A 35 -5.74 -41.73 -18.08
N ARG A 36 -5.76 -42.43 -16.92
CA ARG A 36 -6.43 -41.89 -15.73
C ARG A 36 -5.72 -40.68 -15.13
N ARG A 37 -4.40 -40.58 -15.29
CA ARG A 37 -3.63 -39.40 -14.91
C ARG A 37 -3.91 -38.24 -15.86
N GLU A 38 -4.00 -38.48 -17.17
CA GLU A 38 -4.43 -37.48 -18.14
C GLU A 38 -5.88 -37.03 -17.91
N GLU A 39 -6.82 -37.95 -17.68
CA GLU A 39 -8.21 -37.63 -17.34
C GLU A 39 -8.29 -36.79 -16.07
N SER A 40 -7.50 -37.12 -15.04
CA SER A 40 -7.42 -36.34 -13.80
C SER A 40 -6.82 -34.94 -14.01
N LEU A 41 -5.77 -34.83 -14.85
CA LEU A 41 -5.15 -33.54 -15.20
C LEU A 41 -6.11 -32.66 -16.00
N ARG A 42 -6.77 -33.20 -17.03
CA ARG A 42 -7.77 -32.47 -17.82
C ARG A 42 -8.98 -32.05 -16.98
N ALA A 43 -9.41 -32.89 -16.03
CA ALA A 43 -10.47 -32.54 -15.07
C ALA A 43 -10.04 -31.40 -14.13
N TYR A 44 -8.78 -31.40 -13.68
CA TYR A 44 -8.20 -30.30 -12.90
C TYR A 44 -8.08 -29.01 -13.73
N GLU A 45 -7.58 -29.08 -14.97
CA GLU A 45 -7.47 -27.94 -15.90
C GLU A 45 -8.83 -27.32 -16.21
N LEU A 46 -9.85 -28.13 -16.48
CA LEU A 46 -11.23 -27.69 -16.69
C LEU A 46 -11.81 -27.05 -15.42
N GLY A 47 -11.59 -27.66 -14.25
CA GLY A 47 -12.02 -27.11 -12.95
C GLY A 47 -11.35 -25.78 -12.62
N TYR A 48 -10.04 -25.66 -12.87
CA TYR A 48 -9.27 -24.43 -12.72
C TYR A 48 -9.75 -23.33 -13.67
N ALA A 49 -9.92 -23.65 -14.96
CA ALA A 49 -10.40 -22.68 -15.95
C ALA A 49 -11.83 -22.20 -15.65
N ALA A 50 -12.73 -23.10 -15.24
CA ALA A 50 -14.09 -22.75 -14.82
C ALA A 50 -14.10 -21.90 -13.54
N GLY A 51 -13.29 -22.25 -12.53
CA GLY A 51 -13.14 -21.49 -11.30
C GLY A 51 -12.55 -20.09 -11.53
N TYR A 52 -11.54 -19.98 -12.39
CA TYR A 52 -10.95 -18.71 -12.80
C TYR A 52 -11.96 -17.83 -13.56
N ALA A 53 -12.68 -18.39 -14.55
CA ALA A 53 -13.71 -17.66 -15.28
C ALA A 53 -14.84 -17.18 -14.37
N HIS A 54 -15.28 -18.01 -13.42
CA HIS A 54 -16.24 -17.63 -12.38
C HIS A 54 -15.71 -16.50 -11.50
N GLY A 55 -14.46 -16.61 -11.01
CA GLY A 55 -13.80 -15.57 -10.22
C GLY A 55 -13.67 -14.23 -10.96
N VAL A 56 -13.37 -14.24 -12.26
CA VAL A 56 -13.33 -13.03 -13.09
C VAL A 56 -14.73 -12.42 -13.28
N MET A 57 -15.77 -13.23 -13.48
CA MET A 57 -17.15 -12.72 -13.59
C MET A 57 -17.65 -12.14 -12.26
N GLU A 58 -17.40 -12.82 -11.15
CA GLU A 58 -17.85 -12.38 -9.84
C GLU A 58 -17.02 -11.20 -9.31
N GLY A 59 -15.74 -11.14 -9.64
CA GLY A 59 -14.88 -9.98 -9.43
C GLY A 59 -15.37 -8.74 -10.18
N LYS A 60 -15.88 -8.90 -11.41
CA LYS A 60 -16.52 -7.81 -12.17
C LYS A 60 -17.88 -7.39 -11.61
N ARG A 61 -18.71 -8.34 -11.17
CA ARG A 61 -20.02 -8.06 -10.52
C ARG A 61 -19.88 -7.32 -9.20
N SER A 62 -18.90 -7.72 -8.39
CA SER A 62 -18.59 -7.11 -7.10
C SER A 62 -17.54 -5.99 -7.21
N PHE A 63 -17.32 -5.43 -8.40
CA PHE A 63 -16.41 -4.29 -8.58
C PHE A 63 -17.06 -3.02 -8.00
N GLY A 64 -16.36 -2.33 -7.09
CA GLY A 64 -16.92 -1.22 -6.30
C GLY A 64 -17.87 -1.64 -5.17
N ALA A 65 -18.28 -2.91 -5.09
CA ALA A 65 -19.03 -3.44 -3.95
C ALA A 65 -18.07 -3.82 -2.81
N GLY A 66 -18.05 -3.01 -1.76
CA GLY A 66 -17.34 -3.32 -0.52
C GLY A 66 -18.09 -4.33 0.35
N PHE A 67 -17.42 -4.83 1.41
CA PHE A 67 -18.04 -5.66 2.44
C PHE A 67 -17.86 -5.05 3.83
N ASP A 68 -18.77 -5.40 4.74
CA ASP A 68 -18.70 -5.01 6.15
C ASP A 68 -17.66 -5.87 6.88
N GLY A 69 -16.52 -5.25 7.23
CA GLY A 69 -15.31 -5.93 7.72
C GLY A 69 -14.01 -5.36 7.15
N THR A 70 -12.89 -6.02 7.46
CA THR A 70 -11.52 -5.49 7.27
C THR A 70 -10.76 -6.16 6.12
N SER A 71 -10.17 -5.38 5.22
CA SER A 71 -9.11 -5.88 4.32
C SER A 71 -7.74 -5.79 5.00
N ILE A 72 -7.13 -6.93 5.34
CA ILE A 72 -5.78 -7.00 5.90
C ILE A 72 -4.77 -7.10 4.74
N ILE A 73 -3.94 -6.09 4.56
CA ILE A 73 -2.93 -6.00 3.48
C ILE A 73 -1.56 -6.33 4.06
N ILE A 74 -0.90 -7.34 3.47
CA ILE A 74 0.40 -7.84 3.91
C ILE A 74 1.40 -7.75 2.75
N PRO A 75 2.22 -6.68 2.66
CA PRO A 75 3.37 -6.66 1.77
C PRO A 75 4.43 -7.65 2.27
N THR A 76 5.01 -8.44 1.36
CA THR A 76 6.00 -9.47 1.73
C THR A 76 7.13 -9.55 0.71
N TYR A 77 8.34 -9.92 1.18
CA TYR A 77 9.51 -10.17 0.33
C TYR A 77 10.49 -11.11 1.04
N ASN A 78 10.81 -12.26 0.45
CA ASN A 78 11.83 -13.23 0.90
C ASN A 78 11.82 -13.57 2.40
N ARG A 79 10.62 -13.73 2.97
CA ARG A 79 10.35 -14.06 4.38
C ARG A 79 9.15 -15.01 4.51
N LYS A 80 9.04 -16.02 3.62
CA LYS A 80 7.96 -17.02 3.60
C LYS A 80 7.58 -17.50 4.99
N ASP A 81 8.55 -17.92 5.79
CA ASP A 81 8.27 -18.63 7.05
C ASP A 81 7.61 -17.71 8.08
N LEU A 82 8.00 -16.43 8.13
CA LEU A 82 7.37 -15.39 8.95
C LEU A 82 5.96 -15.07 8.45
N LEU A 83 5.79 -14.93 7.14
CA LEU A 83 4.47 -14.70 6.52
C LEU A 83 3.50 -15.84 6.86
N ILE A 84 3.95 -17.10 6.81
CA ILE A 84 3.10 -18.24 7.15
C ILE A 84 2.74 -18.23 8.64
N GLU A 85 3.64 -17.86 9.55
CA GLU A 85 3.24 -17.69 10.95
C GLU A 85 2.25 -16.53 11.13
N CYS A 86 2.53 -15.35 10.56
CA CYS A 86 1.63 -14.19 10.56
C CYS A 86 0.21 -14.56 10.07
N LEU A 87 0.10 -15.24 8.92
CA LEU A 87 -1.17 -15.71 8.36
C LEU A 87 -1.88 -16.73 9.27
N ASN A 88 -1.13 -17.61 9.94
CA ASN A 88 -1.69 -18.58 10.89
C ASN A 88 -2.18 -17.89 12.18
N ARG A 89 -1.49 -16.83 12.65
CA ARG A 89 -1.94 -16.01 13.79
C ARG A 89 -3.22 -15.24 13.46
N ILE A 90 -3.34 -14.70 12.25
CA ILE A 90 -4.56 -14.02 11.78
C ILE A 90 -5.75 -15.00 11.83
N GLU A 91 -5.62 -16.21 11.29
CA GLU A 91 -6.69 -17.22 11.34
C GLU A 91 -7.03 -17.69 12.76
N ALA A 92 -6.05 -17.74 13.66
CA ALA A 92 -6.26 -18.17 15.04
C ALA A 92 -6.87 -17.09 15.97
N HIS A 93 -6.69 -15.80 15.65
CA HIS A 93 -6.96 -14.69 16.57
C HIS A 93 -7.86 -13.57 16.03
N THR A 94 -8.43 -13.72 14.84
CA THR A 94 -9.29 -12.70 14.20
C THR A 94 -10.72 -13.22 14.04
N ALA A 95 -11.67 -12.69 14.81
CA ALA A 95 -13.06 -13.13 14.82
C ALA A 95 -13.99 -12.27 13.94
N ALA A 96 -13.76 -10.95 13.87
CA ALA A 96 -14.48 -10.06 12.96
C ALA A 96 -14.30 -10.46 11.47
N PRO A 97 -15.25 -10.13 10.56
CA PRO A 97 -15.12 -10.46 9.14
C PRO A 97 -13.88 -9.82 8.49
N TYR A 98 -13.08 -10.61 7.79
CA TYR A 98 -11.89 -10.12 7.09
C TYR A 98 -11.63 -10.80 5.74
N GLU A 99 -10.85 -10.12 4.89
CA GLU A 99 -10.05 -10.75 3.84
C GLU A 99 -8.57 -10.47 4.08
N VAL A 100 -7.68 -11.32 3.57
CA VAL A 100 -6.24 -11.07 3.56
C VAL A 100 -5.76 -10.89 2.12
N ILE A 101 -5.01 -9.83 1.86
CA ILE A 101 -4.39 -9.53 0.57
C ILE A 101 -2.88 -9.55 0.78
N VAL A 102 -2.25 -10.64 0.41
CA VAL A 102 -0.78 -10.74 0.36
C VAL A 102 -0.31 -10.10 -0.94
N VAL A 103 0.70 -9.22 -0.85
CA VAL A 103 1.38 -8.68 -2.02
C VAL A 103 2.85 -9.11 -1.97
N ASP A 104 3.14 -10.17 -2.71
CA ASP A 104 4.49 -10.71 -2.86
C ASP A 104 5.29 -9.80 -3.79
N ASN A 105 6.26 -9.08 -3.23
CA ASN A 105 7.06 -8.08 -3.93
C ASN A 105 8.22 -8.73 -4.71
N GLY A 106 7.93 -9.82 -5.43
CA GLY A 106 8.89 -10.57 -6.24
C GLY A 106 9.85 -11.47 -5.46
N SER A 107 9.35 -12.26 -4.51
CA SER A 107 10.15 -13.22 -3.75
C SER A 107 10.61 -14.42 -4.58
N ASP A 108 11.80 -14.95 -4.28
CA ASP A 108 12.37 -16.19 -4.87
C ASP A 108 12.39 -17.39 -3.89
N ASP A 109 12.01 -17.18 -2.62
CA ASP A 109 11.99 -18.20 -1.55
C ASP A 109 10.78 -19.17 -1.57
N GLY A 110 9.92 -19.06 -2.59
CA GLY A 110 8.69 -19.83 -2.74
C GLY A 110 7.44 -19.26 -2.06
N THR A 111 7.49 -18.03 -1.52
CA THR A 111 6.36 -17.33 -0.87
C THR A 111 5.05 -17.43 -1.67
N ALA A 112 5.01 -16.93 -2.90
CA ALA A 112 3.81 -16.97 -3.75
C ALA A 112 3.18 -18.36 -3.90
N ASP A 113 4.00 -19.41 -3.99
CA ASP A 113 3.51 -20.78 -4.18
C ASP A 113 2.90 -21.39 -2.91
N GLU A 114 3.38 -21.01 -1.72
CA GLU A 114 2.75 -21.41 -0.46
C GLU A 114 1.43 -20.66 -0.26
N VAL A 115 1.39 -19.36 -0.55
CA VAL A 115 0.13 -18.58 -0.47
C VAL A 115 -0.92 -19.11 -1.46
N ARG A 116 -0.52 -19.53 -2.67
CA ARG A 116 -1.41 -20.20 -3.65
C ARG A 116 -1.97 -21.54 -3.18
N ARG A 117 -1.29 -22.25 -2.26
CA ARG A 117 -1.78 -23.51 -1.66
C ARG A 117 -2.77 -23.28 -0.52
N ARG A 118 -2.75 -22.08 0.08
CA ARG A 118 -3.55 -21.73 1.25
C ARG A 118 -5.04 -21.66 0.91
N ARG A 119 -5.88 -22.01 1.89
CA ARG A 119 -7.35 -21.89 1.82
C ARG A 119 -7.80 -20.76 2.75
N GLY A 120 -9.07 -20.36 2.65
CA GLY A 120 -9.63 -19.24 3.41
C GLY A 120 -9.72 -17.96 2.56
N PRO A 121 -9.98 -16.79 3.18
CA PRO A 121 -10.24 -15.54 2.49
C PRO A 121 -8.93 -14.83 2.08
N VAL A 122 -7.96 -15.59 1.53
CA VAL A 122 -6.63 -15.09 1.15
C VAL A 122 -6.56 -14.83 -0.36
N ARG A 123 -6.09 -13.65 -0.74
CA ARG A 123 -5.84 -13.20 -2.11
C ARG A 123 -4.35 -12.87 -2.24
N LEU A 124 -3.80 -13.05 -3.44
CA LEU A 124 -2.38 -12.84 -3.74
C LEU A 124 -2.21 -11.96 -4.98
N ALA A 125 -1.40 -10.91 -4.85
CA ALA A 125 -0.70 -10.28 -5.97
C ALA A 125 0.79 -10.66 -5.93
N VAL A 126 1.43 -10.73 -7.09
CA VAL A 126 2.87 -11.00 -7.22
C VAL A 126 3.47 -9.99 -8.18
N HIS A 127 4.40 -9.17 -7.70
CA HIS A 127 5.19 -8.26 -8.53
C HIS A 127 6.34 -9.03 -9.22
N PRO A 128 6.82 -8.60 -10.39
CA PRO A 128 7.95 -9.25 -11.08
C PRO A 128 9.29 -9.03 -10.38
N GLN A 129 9.40 -8.02 -9.50
CA GLN A 129 10.58 -7.67 -8.72
C GLN A 129 10.22 -6.79 -7.53
N ASN A 130 11.12 -6.70 -6.55
CA ASN A 130 10.95 -5.80 -5.41
C ASN A 130 10.85 -4.34 -5.87
N SER A 131 9.69 -3.76 -5.60
CA SER A 131 9.29 -2.41 -5.99
C SER A 131 9.13 -1.46 -4.79
N GLY A 132 9.59 -1.87 -3.61
CA GLY A 132 9.40 -1.13 -2.36
C GLY A 132 8.04 -1.34 -1.68
N PHE A 133 7.99 -1.00 -0.39
CA PHE A 133 6.83 -1.19 0.49
C PHE A 133 5.61 -0.40 0.02
N ALA A 134 5.77 0.89 -0.28
CA ALA A 134 4.68 1.78 -0.71
C ALA A 134 3.89 1.22 -1.90
N ARG A 135 4.56 0.73 -2.96
CA ARG A 135 3.87 0.10 -4.11
C ARG A 135 3.16 -1.19 -3.71
N ALA A 136 3.80 -2.05 -2.92
CA ALA A 136 3.17 -3.29 -2.47
C ALA A 136 1.92 -3.02 -1.62
N VAL A 137 1.95 -2.00 -0.76
CA VAL A 137 0.78 -1.49 -0.04
C VAL A 137 -0.27 -0.95 -1.01
N ASN A 138 0.09 -0.10 -1.97
CA ASN A 138 -0.85 0.47 -2.95
C ASN A 138 -1.56 -0.60 -3.80
N THR A 139 -0.84 -1.63 -4.25
CA THR A 139 -1.43 -2.82 -4.91
C THR A 139 -2.47 -3.50 -4.02
N GLY A 140 -2.18 -3.64 -2.71
CA GLY A 140 -3.14 -4.16 -1.75
C GLY A 140 -4.35 -3.25 -1.53
N LEU A 141 -4.15 -1.93 -1.50
CA LEU A 141 -5.19 -0.93 -1.32
C LEU A 141 -6.16 -0.88 -2.52
N MET A 142 -5.66 -1.05 -3.75
CA MET A 142 -6.49 -1.26 -4.94
C MET A 142 -7.34 -2.53 -4.86
N MET A 143 -6.78 -3.60 -4.28
CA MET A 143 -7.45 -4.89 -4.17
C MET A 143 -8.51 -4.92 -3.06
N ALA A 144 -8.35 -4.11 -2.01
CA ALA A 144 -9.14 -4.12 -0.78
C ALA A 144 -10.62 -3.80 -0.98
N LYS A 145 -11.52 -4.59 -0.38
CA LYS A 145 -12.98 -4.41 -0.38
C LYS A 145 -13.61 -4.08 0.97
N GLY A 146 -12.90 -4.20 2.09
CA GLY A 146 -13.43 -3.93 3.43
C GLY A 146 -13.84 -2.47 3.62
N GLN A 147 -14.81 -2.21 4.51
CA GLN A 147 -15.09 -0.86 5.01
C GLN A 147 -13.92 -0.32 5.84
N THR A 148 -13.18 -1.21 6.51
CA THR A 148 -11.91 -0.94 7.18
C THR A 148 -10.75 -1.62 6.44
N ILE A 149 -9.56 -1.08 6.65
CA ILE A 149 -8.31 -1.53 6.04
C ILE A 149 -7.27 -1.63 7.14
N ALA A 150 -6.61 -2.78 7.24
CA ALA A 150 -5.47 -3.00 8.12
C ALA A 150 -4.21 -3.19 7.28
N LEU A 151 -3.20 -2.33 7.44
CA LEU A 151 -1.84 -2.62 6.98
C LEU A 151 -1.15 -3.44 8.07
N LEU A 152 -0.44 -4.50 7.69
CA LEU A 152 0.22 -5.42 8.62
C LEU A 152 1.50 -5.98 8.00
N ASN A 153 2.64 -5.79 8.66
CA ASN A 153 3.91 -6.37 8.20
C ASN A 153 3.90 -7.90 8.28
N ASN A 154 4.59 -8.55 7.34
CA ASN A 154 4.74 -10.01 7.31
C ASN A 154 5.58 -10.59 8.47
N ASP A 155 6.26 -9.75 9.26
CA ASP A 155 7.02 -10.10 10.47
C ASP A 155 6.36 -9.62 11.77
N VAL A 156 5.03 -9.44 11.75
CA VAL A 156 4.17 -9.17 12.92
C VAL A 156 3.33 -10.40 13.25
N LEU A 157 3.33 -10.80 14.53
CA LEU A 157 2.44 -11.81 15.09
C LEU A 157 1.29 -11.12 15.82
N VAL A 158 0.11 -11.16 15.22
CA VAL A 158 -1.13 -10.71 15.85
C VAL A 158 -1.54 -11.64 16.99
N THR A 159 -2.27 -11.10 17.96
CA THR A 159 -2.59 -11.79 19.23
C THR A 159 -4.10 -11.76 19.49
N GLU A 160 -4.56 -12.42 20.56
CA GLU A 160 -5.99 -12.55 20.86
C GLU A 160 -6.70 -11.19 20.94
N ARG A 161 -7.88 -11.07 20.31
CA ARG A 161 -8.74 -9.87 20.28
C ARG A 161 -8.13 -8.63 19.58
N TRP A 162 -6.98 -8.75 18.90
CA TRP A 162 -6.26 -7.60 18.33
C TRP A 162 -7.12 -6.71 17.43
N LEU A 163 -7.81 -7.29 16.43
CA LEU A 163 -8.59 -6.53 15.46
C LEU A 163 -9.86 -5.96 16.10
N ASP A 164 -10.51 -6.73 16.98
CA ASP A 164 -11.74 -6.32 17.64
C ASP A 164 -11.50 -5.10 18.56
N GLN A 165 -10.36 -5.06 19.27
CA GLN A 165 -9.97 -3.89 20.06
C GLN A 165 -9.56 -2.69 19.19
N LEU A 166 -8.83 -2.90 18.08
CA LEU A 166 -8.50 -1.81 17.15
C LEU A 166 -9.77 -1.23 16.50
N LEU A 167 -10.74 -2.07 16.10
CA LEU A 167 -12.04 -1.63 15.60
C LEU A 167 -12.81 -0.81 16.64
N GLY A 168 -12.91 -1.32 17.88
CA GLY A 168 -13.57 -0.59 18.98
C GLY A 168 -12.89 0.73 19.32
N CYS A 169 -11.55 0.78 19.29
CA CYS A 169 -10.78 2.02 19.45
C CYS A 169 -11.05 3.00 18.30
N LEU A 170 -11.08 2.52 17.05
CA LEU A 170 -11.35 3.35 15.87
C LEU A 170 -12.75 3.97 15.92
N GLU A 171 -13.77 3.15 16.20
CA GLU A 171 -15.17 3.57 16.31
C GLU A 171 -15.37 4.58 17.45
N LEU A 172 -14.96 4.23 18.68
CA LEU A 172 -15.25 5.03 19.88
C LEU A 172 -14.40 6.31 19.99
N THR A 173 -13.29 6.43 19.25
CA THR A 173 -12.47 7.67 19.22
C THR A 173 -12.74 8.55 18.01
N GLY A 174 -13.41 8.05 16.97
CA GLY A 174 -13.59 8.74 15.69
C GLY A 174 -12.26 9.02 14.95
N ALA A 175 -11.21 8.25 15.25
CA ALA A 175 -9.88 8.45 14.65
C ALA A 175 -9.88 8.11 13.15
N ALA A 176 -9.01 8.77 12.40
CA ALA A 176 -8.77 8.42 11.00
C ALA A 176 -7.85 7.20 10.84
N ALA A 177 -6.96 6.95 11.80
CA ALA A 177 -6.14 5.75 11.88
C ALA A 177 -5.82 5.39 13.34
N VAL A 178 -5.70 4.10 13.62
CA VAL A 178 -5.26 3.56 14.92
C VAL A 178 -4.14 2.54 14.74
N GLY A 179 -3.22 2.48 15.72
CA GLY A 179 -2.14 1.50 15.77
C GLY A 179 -2.03 0.84 17.14
N PRO A 180 -1.69 -0.47 17.23
CA PRO A 180 -1.44 -1.14 18.51
C PRO A 180 -0.08 -0.74 19.10
N VAL A 181 0.19 -1.19 20.32
CA VAL A 181 1.55 -1.21 20.89
C VAL A 181 2.27 -2.51 20.56
N THR A 182 3.61 -2.49 20.62
CA THR A 182 4.46 -3.64 20.28
C THR A 182 5.77 -3.66 21.09
N ASN A 183 6.51 -4.77 21.06
CA ASN A 183 7.79 -4.97 21.75
C ASN A 183 8.96 -4.25 21.06
N TYR A 184 8.86 -3.94 19.77
CA TYR A 184 9.97 -3.38 18.99
C TYR A 184 9.49 -2.49 17.84
N ILE A 185 9.60 -1.16 17.99
CA ILE A 185 9.35 -0.18 16.92
C ILE A 185 9.97 1.20 17.27
N SER A 186 10.12 2.09 16.29
CA SER A 186 10.58 3.46 16.57
C SER A 186 9.48 4.34 17.18
N GLY A 187 9.76 4.92 18.35
CA GLY A 187 8.89 5.88 19.02
C GLY A 187 7.73 5.26 19.79
N ASP A 188 6.68 6.05 19.98
CA ASP A 188 5.65 5.86 21.01
C ASP A 188 4.94 4.50 21.05
N GLN A 189 4.81 3.79 19.93
CA GLN A 189 4.15 2.48 19.89
C GLN A 189 4.96 1.36 20.56
N GLN A 190 6.24 1.55 20.88
CA GLN A 190 6.99 0.55 21.65
C GLN A 190 6.61 0.58 23.14
N ILE A 191 6.43 -0.60 23.73
CA ILE A 191 6.33 -0.81 25.18
C ILE A 191 7.39 -1.79 25.66
N ASP A 192 7.61 -1.84 26.97
CA ASP A 192 8.29 -2.98 27.59
C ASP A 192 7.40 -4.23 27.51
N ALA A 193 8.01 -5.37 27.20
CA ALA A 193 7.35 -6.65 26.95
C ALA A 193 8.28 -7.77 27.48
N PRO A 194 8.28 -8.03 28.81
CA PRO A 194 9.33 -8.76 29.50
C PRO A 194 9.18 -10.29 29.37
N TYR A 195 9.29 -10.79 28.14
CA TYR A 195 9.48 -12.21 27.82
C TYR A 195 10.74 -12.39 26.97
N GLU A 196 11.39 -13.56 27.09
CA GLU A 196 12.61 -13.87 26.33
C GLU A 196 12.32 -14.76 25.10
N ASP A 197 11.29 -15.62 25.19
CA ASP A 197 10.84 -16.46 24.07
C ASP A 197 9.47 -15.99 23.53
N VAL A 198 9.30 -15.96 22.21
CA VAL A 198 8.01 -15.70 21.54
C VAL A 198 6.95 -16.75 21.87
N ALA A 199 7.35 -17.92 22.39
CA ALA A 199 6.45 -18.91 23.00
C ALA A 199 5.71 -18.39 24.24
N GLU A 200 6.26 -17.40 24.97
CA GLU A 200 5.66 -16.79 26.16
C GLU A 200 4.70 -15.64 25.81
N MET A 201 4.89 -15.00 24.64
CA MET A 201 4.08 -13.90 24.12
C MET A 201 2.55 -14.10 24.28
N PRO A 202 1.95 -15.29 24.04
CA PRO A 202 0.50 -15.46 24.20
C PRO A 202 0.01 -15.24 25.64
N ALA A 203 0.81 -15.60 26.66
CA ALA A 203 0.46 -15.38 28.05
C ALA A 203 0.53 -13.89 28.42
N PHE A 204 1.58 -13.19 27.97
CA PHE A 204 1.69 -11.74 28.09
C PHE A 204 0.50 -11.04 27.41
N ALA A 205 0.24 -11.34 26.14
CA ALA A 205 -0.84 -10.73 25.37
C ALA A 205 -2.24 -11.01 25.97
N ALA A 206 -2.51 -12.22 26.47
CA ALA A 206 -3.78 -12.54 27.13
C ALA A 206 -4.03 -11.70 28.39
N SER A 207 -2.96 -11.33 29.13
CA SER A 207 -3.04 -10.41 30.28
C SER A 207 -3.06 -8.92 29.90
N PHE A 208 -2.55 -8.57 28.71
CA PHE A 208 -2.45 -7.19 28.24
C PHE A 208 -3.71 -6.71 27.50
N ASN A 209 -4.24 -7.55 26.61
CA ASN A 209 -5.35 -7.27 25.68
C ASN A 209 -6.72 -7.33 26.36
N ALA A 210 -6.88 -6.57 27.44
CA ALA A 210 -8.16 -6.30 28.08
C ALA A 210 -8.58 -4.86 27.71
N PRO A 211 -9.78 -4.65 27.14
CA PRO A 211 -10.20 -3.34 26.63
C PRO A 211 -10.14 -2.27 27.71
N ASP A 212 -9.38 -1.22 27.46
CA ASP A 212 -9.17 -0.13 28.43
C ASP A 212 -8.95 1.21 27.71
N PRO A 213 -10.04 1.96 27.44
CA PRO A 213 -9.98 3.26 26.77
C PRO A 213 -9.09 4.31 27.46
N ARG A 214 -8.69 4.10 28.72
CA ARG A 214 -7.76 4.98 29.44
C ARG A 214 -6.30 4.80 28.99
N LYS A 215 -5.99 3.70 28.29
CA LYS A 215 -4.68 3.46 27.66
C LYS A 215 -4.60 4.01 26.22
N TRP A 216 -5.72 4.45 25.64
CA TRP A 216 -5.75 5.06 24.32
C TRP A 216 -5.19 6.49 24.40
N ARG A 217 -4.21 6.80 23.55
CA ARG A 217 -3.56 8.12 23.48
C ARG A 217 -3.61 8.66 22.06
N GLU A 218 -3.87 9.96 21.93
CA GLU A 218 -3.74 10.65 20.66
C GLU A 218 -2.28 10.69 20.22
N ALA A 219 -2.02 10.53 18.93
CA ALA A 219 -0.69 10.31 18.39
C ALA A 219 -0.37 11.26 17.24
N SER A 220 0.76 11.94 17.32
CA SER A 220 1.33 12.74 16.22
C SER A 220 2.13 11.91 15.21
N ARG A 221 2.32 10.61 15.48
CA ARG A 221 2.98 9.63 14.61
C ARG A 221 2.41 8.24 14.86
N LEU A 222 2.14 7.49 13.80
CA LEU A 222 1.90 6.04 13.83
C LEU A 222 2.83 5.39 12.80
N VAL A 223 3.31 4.17 13.09
CA VAL A 223 4.32 3.47 12.28
C VAL A 223 3.69 2.31 11.52
N GLY A 224 4.08 2.14 10.25
CA GLY A 224 3.42 1.28 9.25
C GLY A 224 3.39 -0.23 9.53
N PHE A 225 3.96 -0.73 10.63
CA PHE A 225 4.02 -2.16 10.93
C PHE A 225 2.64 -2.78 11.21
N CYS A 226 1.72 -2.00 11.80
CA CYS A 226 0.33 -2.37 12.01
C CYS A 226 -0.53 -1.11 12.13
N LEU A 227 -1.39 -0.83 11.15
CA LEU A 227 -2.27 0.35 11.12
C LEU A 227 -3.68 -0.06 10.66
N LEU A 228 -4.72 0.31 11.42
CA LEU A 228 -6.12 0.13 11.03
C LEU A 228 -6.75 1.51 10.74
N PHE A 229 -7.44 1.66 9.61
CA PHE A 229 -8.17 2.87 9.24
C PHE A 229 -9.45 2.55 8.43
N PRO A 230 -10.48 3.41 8.43
CA PRO A 230 -11.62 3.24 7.55
C PRO A 230 -11.22 3.58 6.10
N ARG A 231 -11.93 3.00 5.14
CA ARG A 231 -11.78 3.28 3.70
C ARG A 231 -11.88 4.77 3.37
N THR A 232 -12.72 5.51 4.09
CA THR A 232 -12.86 6.96 3.93
C THR A 232 -11.57 7.73 4.26
N THR A 233 -10.68 7.19 5.11
CA THR A 233 -9.35 7.76 5.33
C THR A 233 -8.43 7.51 4.14
N LEU A 234 -8.43 6.30 3.54
CA LEU A 234 -7.69 6.04 2.30
C LEU A 234 -8.16 6.99 1.18
N GLU A 235 -9.47 7.14 1.02
CA GLU A 235 -10.07 8.06 0.05
C GLU A 235 -9.57 9.49 0.31
N GLN A 236 -9.71 10.01 1.53
CA GLN A 236 -9.35 11.39 1.86
C GLN A 236 -7.83 11.66 1.89
N ALA A 237 -6.99 10.68 2.21
CA ALA A 237 -5.53 10.82 2.33
C ALA A 237 -4.77 10.51 1.03
N GLY A 238 -5.36 9.69 0.15
CA GLY A 238 -4.68 9.11 -1.01
C GLY A 238 -3.71 7.98 -0.66
N TYR A 239 -3.08 7.42 -1.69
CA TYR A 239 -2.13 6.31 -1.61
C TYR A 239 -0.79 6.65 -0.92
N PHE A 240 0.03 5.65 -0.64
CA PHE A 240 1.40 5.82 -0.17
C PHE A 240 2.30 6.29 -1.33
N ASP A 241 3.32 7.10 -1.02
CA ASP A 241 4.21 7.68 -2.04
C ASP A 241 5.27 6.65 -2.49
N GLU A 242 5.33 6.36 -3.80
CA GLU A 242 6.26 5.36 -4.34
C GLU A 242 7.65 5.92 -4.65
N GLY A 243 7.94 7.16 -4.26
CA GLY A 243 9.29 7.73 -4.34
C GLY A 243 10.26 7.16 -3.29
N TYR A 244 9.73 6.67 -2.16
CA TYR A 244 10.49 5.95 -1.13
C TYR A 244 10.90 4.56 -1.63
N VAL A 245 12.16 4.17 -1.35
CA VAL A 245 12.75 2.94 -1.90
C VAL A 245 12.95 1.89 -0.81
N ILE A 246 12.58 0.64 -1.12
CA ILE A 246 12.45 -0.52 -0.20
C ILE A 246 11.44 -0.28 0.95
N GLY A 247 11.66 0.68 1.84
CA GLY A 247 10.77 1.05 2.94
C GLY A 247 11.39 2.10 3.88
N ASN A 248 10.64 2.49 4.92
CA ASN A 248 10.85 3.64 5.80
C ASN A 248 10.55 4.99 5.13
N TYR A 249 9.88 5.87 5.90
CA TYR A 249 9.40 7.22 5.57
C TYR A 249 8.10 7.28 4.74
N GLU A 250 7.67 6.20 4.06
CA GLU A 250 6.36 6.19 3.39
C GLU A 250 5.16 6.25 4.35
N ASP A 251 5.32 5.75 5.58
CA ASP A 251 4.34 5.86 6.65
C ASP A 251 4.33 7.27 7.27
N ASP A 252 5.50 7.83 7.56
CA ASP A 252 5.65 9.23 7.99
C ASP A 252 5.08 10.23 6.96
N ASP A 253 5.19 9.94 5.65
CA ASP A 253 4.62 10.75 4.56
C ASP A 253 3.07 10.73 4.54
N TRP A 254 2.49 9.57 4.81
CA TRP A 254 1.05 9.40 4.88
C TRP A 254 0.47 10.03 6.16
N VAL A 255 1.16 9.84 7.29
CA VAL A 255 0.93 10.53 8.57
C VAL A 255 1.03 12.05 8.41
N ALA A 256 2.02 12.58 7.69
CA ALA A 256 2.15 14.02 7.45
C ALA A 256 0.92 14.63 6.75
N ARG A 257 0.33 13.89 5.80
CA ARG A 257 -0.94 14.28 5.14
C ARG A 257 -2.12 14.24 6.10
N LEU A 258 -2.24 13.20 6.93
CA LEU A 258 -3.28 13.12 7.96
C LEU A 258 -3.22 14.29 8.95
N LEU A 259 -2.02 14.65 9.42
CA LEU A 259 -1.80 15.79 10.33
C LEU A 259 -2.21 17.12 9.69
N LEU A 260 -1.81 17.38 8.43
CA LEU A 260 -2.21 18.60 7.71
C LEU A 260 -3.72 18.69 7.48
N GLN A 261 -4.37 17.54 7.24
CA GLN A 261 -5.82 17.41 7.14
C GLN A 261 -6.57 17.49 8.48
N GLY A 262 -5.87 17.64 9.62
CA GLY A 262 -6.49 17.70 10.95
C GLY A 262 -7.18 16.41 11.36
N LYS A 263 -6.59 15.28 10.95
CA LYS A 263 -7.09 13.94 11.24
C LYS A 263 -6.49 13.46 12.56
N LYS A 264 -7.37 13.12 13.50
CA LYS A 264 -6.97 12.45 14.75
C LYS A 264 -6.43 11.05 14.45
N MET A 265 -5.34 10.68 15.11
CA MET A 265 -4.78 9.32 15.11
C MET A 265 -4.59 8.87 16.56
N VAL A 266 -4.72 7.56 16.84
CA VAL A 266 -4.66 7.03 18.22
C VAL A 266 -3.78 5.78 18.31
N ILE A 267 -2.97 5.69 19.36
CA ILE A 267 -2.33 4.44 19.76
C ILE A 267 -3.26 3.72 20.73
N ALA A 268 -3.72 2.53 20.35
CA ALA A 268 -4.52 1.63 21.17
C ALA A 268 -3.61 0.93 22.21
N GLY A 269 -3.29 1.64 23.30
CA GLY A 269 -2.39 1.15 24.35
C GLY A 269 -2.91 -0.03 25.17
N ASP A 270 -4.10 -0.52 24.89
CA ASP A 270 -4.68 -1.78 25.39
C ASP A 270 -4.52 -2.95 24.42
N THR A 271 -3.93 -2.74 23.24
CA THR A 271 -3.80 -3.76 22.20
C THR A 271 -2.34 -4.00 21.85
N PHE A 272 -1.83 -5.20 22.14
CA PHE A 272 -0.46 -5.60 21.86
C PHE A 272 -0.35 -6.56 20.66
N VAL A 273 0.63 -6.35 19.80
CA VAL A 273 1.08 -7.34 18.80
C VAL A 273 2.61 -7.47 18.83
N HIS A 274 3.15 -8.66 18.57
CA HIS A 274 4.61 -8.85 18.52
C HIS A 274 5.15 -8.49 17.14
N HIS A 275 6.33 -7.86 17.08
CA HIS A 275 7.03 -7.51 15.84
C HIS A 275 8.50 -7.93 15.95
N TYR A 276 8.99 -8.71 14.97
CA TYR A 276 10.40 -9.11 14.91
C TYR A 276 11.34 -7.97 14.46
N GLY A 277 10.77 -6.86 14.00
CA GLY A 277 11.50 -5.62 13.77
C GLY A 277 12.13 -5.53 12.40
N SER A 278 11.32 -5.39 11.34
CA SER A 278 11.79 -5.04 9.99
C SER A 278 12.87 -6.00 9.45
N LEU A 279 12.67 -7.31 9.56
CA LEU A 279 13.65 -8.34 9.19
C LEU A 279 14.01 -8.34 7.69
N THR A 280 13.19 -7.73 6.83
CA THR A 280 13.53 -7.47 5.43
C THR A 280 14.57 -6.35 5.29
N MET A 281 14.40 -5.24 6.01
CA MET A 281 15.33 -4.11 6.02
C MET A 281 16.68 -4.47 6.64
N LYS A 282 16.67 -5.26 7.74
CA LYS A 282 17.88 -5.88 8.31
C LYS A 282 18.60 -6.80 7.30
N GLY A 283 17.87 -7.37 6.35
CA GLY A 283 18.40 -8.22 5.26
C GLY A 283 19.27 -7.49 4.23
N LEU A 284 19.24 -6.15 4.19
CA LEU A 284 20.12 -5.33 3.34
C LEU A 284 21.56 -5.23 3.90
N GLY A 285 21.78 -5.67 5.15
CA GLY A 285 23.00 -5.38 5.90
C GLY A 285 23.06 -3.90 6.34
N ALA A 286 23.96 -3.58 7.29
CA ALA A 286 24.01 -2.25 7.90
C ALA A 286 24.22 -1.12 6.87
N GLN A 287 25.16 -1.28 5.93
CA GLN A 287 25.44 -0.28 4.90
C GLN A 287 24.29 -0.10 3.90
N GLY A 288 23.63 -1.20 3.50
CA GLY A 288 22.47 -1.14 2.60
C GLY A 288 21.27 -0.47 3.27
N PHE A 289 21.03 -0.78 4.55
CA PHE A 289 20.02 -0.11 5.37
C PHE A 289 20.30 1.40 5.50
N GLU A 290 21.53 1.77 5.87
CA GLU A 290 21.94 3.17 6.03
C GLU A 290 21.77 3.99 4.74
N GLN A 291 22.21 3.44 3.60
CA GLN A 291 22.07 4.10 2.28
C GLN A 291 20.61 4.30 1.87
N VAL A 292 19.75 3.29 2.09
CA VAL A 292 18.31 3.41 1.80
C VAL A 292 17.65 4.41 2.75
N ASN A 293 17.93 4.33 4.05
CA ASN A 293 17.32 5.20 5.04
C ASN A 293 17.76 6.66 4.87
N ALA A 294 19.03 6.93 4.55
CA ALA A 294 19.52 8.27 4.23
C ALA A 294 18.86 8.84 2.96
N ARG A 295 18.75 8.04 1.90
CA ARG A 295 18.05 8.46 0.67
C ARG A 295 16.57 8.79 0.94
N ASN A 296 15.86 7.96 1.71
CA ASN A 296 14.45 8.17 2.00
C ASN A 296 14.25 9.36 2.96
N HIS A 297 15.16 9.56 3.92
CA HIS A 297 15.24 10.78 4.74
C HIS A 297 15.40 12.04 3.88
N ASP A 298 16.35 12.05 2.95
CA ASP A 298 16.64 13.23 2.14
C ASP A 298 15.49 13.54 1.17
N TYR A 299 14.82 12.52 0.63
CA TYR A 299 13.60 12.68 -0.14
C TYR A 299 12.44 13.21 0.71
N PHE A 300 12.25 12.72 1.95
CA PHE A 300 11.26 13.25 2.89
C PHE A 300 11.56 14.72 3.21
N ALA A 301 12.81 15.06 3.53
CA ALA A 301 13.24 16.41 3.88
C ALA A 301 13.09 17.40 2.71
N GLU A 302 13.42 17.00 1.48
CA GLU A 302 13.21 17.83 0.29
C GLU A 302 11.70 18.02 0.00
N LYS A 303 10.92 16.93 0.10
CA LYS A 303 9.47 16.94 -0.15
C LYS A 303 8.72 17.82 0.85
N TRP A 304 8.99 17.64 2.14
CA TRP A 304 8.20 18.20 3.24
C TRP A 304 8.75 19.49 3.85
N GLY A 305 10.07 19.76 3.75
CA GLY A 305 10.69 20.95 4.30
C GLY A 305 10.47 21.13 5.82
N ASP A 306 10.14 22.33 6.25
CA ASP A 306 9.79 22.66 7.65
C ASP A 306 8.36 22.19 8.00
N LEU A 307 8.11 20.88 7.97
CA LEU A 307 6.80 20.30 8.31
C LEU A 307 6.40 20.62 9.76
N HIS A 308 7.32 20.52 10.72
CA HIS A 308 7.02 20.81 12.12
C HIS A 308 6.72 22.30 12.37
N GLY A 309 7.34 23.23 11.65
CA GLY A 309 6.95 24.63 11.68
C GLY A 309 5.66 24.90 10.90
N LEU A 310 5.40 24.21 9.79
CA LEU A 310 4.15 24.34 9.04
C LEU A 310 2.95 23.90 9.87
N LEU A 311 3.02 22.74 10.52
CA LEU A 311 1.98 22.24 11.43
C LEU A 311 1.72 23.20 12.60
N ARG A 312 2.77 23.83 13.15
CA ARG A 312 2.64 24.89 14.19
C ARG A 312 2.09 26.23 13.66
N ARG A 313 2.10 26.46 12.33
CA ARG A 313 1.58 27.68 11.69
C ARG A 313 0.13 27.54 11.23
N ILE A 314 -0.34 26.32 10.97
CA ILE A 314 -1.73 26.04 10.61
C ILE A 314 -2.55 25.98 11.91
N PRO A 315 -3.54 26.87 12.11
CA PRO A 315 -4.45 26.74 13.25
C PRO A 315 -5.27 25.46 13.14
N GLU A 316 -5.46 24.76 14.25
CA GLU A 316 -6.32 23.56 14.37
C GLU A 316 -7.71 23.80 13.76
N SER A 317 -8.26 25.02 13.94
CA SER A 317 -9.54 25.46 13.36
C SER A 317 -9.57 25.60 11.82
N ARG A 318 -8.44 25.38 11.13
CA ARG A 318 -8.34 25.31 9.66
C ARG A 318 -8.00 23.91 9.14
N ALA A 319 -7.32 23.12 9.96
CA ALA A 319 -7.20 21.69 9.82
C ALA A 319 -8.54 21.02 10.26
N GLY A 320 -9.63 21.39 9.59
CA GLY A 320 -10.98 20.97 9.97
C GLY A 320 -11.27 19.52 9.58
N HIS A 321 -12.04 18.81 10.41
CA HIS A 321 -12.52 17.47 10.09
C HIS A 321 -13.32 17.48 8.76
N GLY A 322 -12.71 16.97 7.70
CA GLY A 322 -13.29 16.96 6.35
C GLY A 322 -12.30 17.32 5.24
N GLN A 323 -11.14 17.93 5.57
CA GLN A 323 -10.06 18.15 4.60
C GLN A 323 -9.63 16.85 3.91
N ARG A 324 -9.26 16.95 2.63
CA ARG A 324 -8.78 15.86 1.76
C ARG A 324 -7.45 16.26 1.12
N ALA A 325 -6.68 15.30 0.60
CA ALA A 325 -5.37 15.57 -0.01
C ALA A 325 -5.47 16.57 -1.16
N VAL A 326 -6.52 16.45 -1.99
CA VAL A 326 -6.79 17.33 -3.12
C VAL A 326 -7.09 18.78 -2.75
N ASP A 327 -7.52 19.05 -1.51
CA ASP A 327 -7.78 20.41 -1.03
C ASP A 327 -6.47 21.19 -0.76
N PHE A 328 -5.34 20.47 -0.69
CA PHE A 328 -3.99 21.03 -0.61
C PHE A 328 -3.27 21.10 -1.97
N PHE A 329 -3.93 20.72 -3.07
CA PHE A 329 -3.36 20.88 -4.42
C PHE A 329 -3.52 22.35 -4.88
N PRO A 330 -2.67 22.86 -5.79
CA PRO A 330 -2.72 24.24 -6.27
C PRO A 330 -3.92 24.49 -7.19
N THR A 331 -4.11 25.74 -7.59
CA THR A 331 -4.89 26.11 -8.77
C THR A 331 -3.96 26.31 -9.98
N HIS A 332 -4.50 26.43 -11.19
CA HIS A 332 -3.77 26.70 -12.44
C HIS A 332 -2.62 25.72 -12.71
N ALA A 333 -2.90 24.41 -12.66
CA ALA A 333 -1.91 23.35 -12.90
C ALA A 333 -2.41 22.28 -13.90
N TYR A 334 -1.53 21.78 -14.75
CA TYR A 334 -1.81 20.64 -15.63
C TYR A 334 -1.70 19.32 -14.87
N VAL A 335 -2.71 18.45 -14.97
CA VAL A 335 -2.75 17.15 -14.29
C VAL A 335 -3.23 16.02 -15.21
N LYS A 336 -2.79 14.79 -14.99
CA LYS A 336 -3.35 13.59 -15.64
C LYS A 336 -3.45 12.39 -14.70
N GLY A 337 -4.17 11.35 -15.12
CA GLY A 337 -4.26 10.06 -14.42
C GLY A 337 -3.44 8.97 -15.10
N TRP A 338 -3.90 7.73 -14.99
CA TRP A 338 -3.40 6.60 -15.81
C TRP A 338 -3.68 6.80 -17.30
N SER A 339 -4.84 7.39 -17.65
CA SER A 339 -5.23 7.72 -19.03
C SER A 339 -4.53 8.97 -19.57
N ASP A 340 -4.35 9.05 -20.88
CA ASP A 340 -3.76 10.21 -21.57
C ASP A 340 -4.64 11.48 -21.58
N THR A 341 -5.84 11.44 -21.00
CA THR A 341 -6.65 12.64 -20.76
C THR A 341 -5.94 13.59 -19.78
N VAL A 342 -5.46 14.71 -20.29
CA VAL A 342 -4.95 15.84 -19.51
C VAL A 342 -6.12 16.74 -19.07
N TYR A 343 -6.02 17.25 -17.86
CA TYR A 343 -6.94 18.21 -17.28
C TYR A 343 -6.19 19.47 -16.82
N TRP A 344 -6.86 20.61 -16.93
CA TRP A 344 -6.49 21.86 -16.25
C TRP A 344 -7.17 21.88 -14.88
N LEU A 345 -6.39 22.02 -13.81
CA LEU A 345 -6.89 22.15 -12.44
C LEU A 345 -7.13 23.64 -12.13
N GLU A 346 -8.39 24.07 -12.11
CA GLU A 346 -8.79 25.44 -11.84
C GLU A 346 -9.63 25.49 -10.56
N HIS A 347 -9.07 26.08 -9.50
CA HIS A 347 -9.69 26.32 -8.20
C HIS A 347 -10.47 25.13 -7.60
N GLY A 348 -9.88 23.93 -7.68
CA GLY A 348 -10.46 22.68 -7.19
C GLY A 348 -11.39 21.94 -8.16
N VAL A 349 -11.46 22.36 -9.42
CA VAL A 349 -12.21 21.68 -10.50
C VAL A 349 -11.23 21.24 -11.59
N ARG A 350 -11.41 20.04 -12.16
CA ARG A 350 -10.58 19.54 -13.28
C ARG A 350 -11.32 19.66 -14.61
N HIS A 351 -10.78 20.45 -15.53
CA HIS A 351 -11.37 20.76 -16.83
C HIS A 351 -10.63 19.99 -17.94
N PRO A 352 -11.29 19.14 -18.73
CA PRO A 352 -10.62 18.41 -19.81
C PRO A 352 -9.98 19.34 -20.85
N VAL A 353 -8.71 19.09 -21.20
CA VAL A 353 -7.98 19.83 -22.24
C VAL A 353 -7.99 19.02 -23.54
N SER A 354 -8.41 19.60 -24.65
CA SER A 354 -8.48 18.90 -25.94
C SER A 354 -7.09 18.65 -26.54
N ALA A 355 -6.93 17.58 -27.33
CA ALA A 355 -5.63 17.22 -27.91
C ALA A 355 -5.07 18.32 -28.83
N ALA A 356 -5.91 18.99 -29.63
CA ALA A 356 -5.48 20.11 -30.48
C ALA A 356 -4.85 21.27 -29.70
N LEU A 357 -5.37 21.57 -28.50
CA LEU A 357 -4.82 22.60 -27.62
C LEU A 357 -3.51 22.18 -26.94
N GLN A 358 -3.20 20.88 -26.89
CA GLN A 358 -1.89 20.38 -26.43
C GLN A 358 -0.83 20.50 -27.54
N GLU A 359 -1.21 20.26 -28.81
CA GLU A 359 -0.31 20.42 -29.97
C GLU A 359 0.00 21.89 -30.28
N GLU A 360 -0.97 22.80 -30.15
CA GLU A 360 -0.73 24.24 -30.26
C GLU A 360 0.13 24.80 -29.10
N ALA A 361 0.02 24.21 -27.91
CA ALA A 361 0.75 24.61 -26.70
C ALA A 361 2.13 23.95 -26.61
N GLY A 362 2.97 24.08 -27.64
CA GLY A 362 4.30 23.46 -27.75
C GLY A 362 5.36 23.84 -26.70
N ASN A 363 4.99 24.57 -25.64
CA ASN A 363 5.81 24.90 -24.46
C ASN A 363 5.09 24.58 -23.13
N ALA A 364 3.97 23.85 -23.14
CA ALA A 364 3.18 23.56 -21.94
C ALA A 364 3.98 22.71 -20.91
N PRO A 365 3.82 22.96 -19.59
CA PRO A 365 4.39 22.11 -18.57
C PRO A 365 3.90 20.66 -18.65
N SER A 366 4.77 19.70 -18.30
CA SER A 366 4.40 18.29 -18.26
C SER A 366 3.31 18.03 -17.20
N PRO A 367 2.18 17.39 -17.54
CA PRO A 367 1.06 17.24 -16.63
C PRO A 367 1.40 16.34 -15.45
N VAL A 368 1.10 16.82 -14.24
CA VAL A 368 1.37 16.11 -12.98
C VAL A 368 0.50 14.87 -12.90
N ARG A 369 1.11 13.69 -12.72
CA ARG A 369 0.36 12.45 -12.49
C ARG A 369 -0.25 12.47 -11.10
N LEU A 370 -1.57 12.35 -11.03
CA LEU A 370 -2.35 12.14 -9.82
C LEU A 370 -2.89 10.70 -9.80
N SER A 371 -3.17 10.17 -8.61
CA SER A 371 -3.79 8.83 -8.51
C SER A 371 -5.25 8.85 -8.95
N VAL A 372 -5.81 7.68 -9.24
CA VAL A 372 -7.26 7.54 -9.45
C VAL A 372 -8.09 8.03 -8.24
N ILE A 373 -7.60 7.87 -7.01
CA ILE A 373 -8.29 8.31 -5.78
C ILE A 373 -8.31 9.85 -5.68
N ASP A 374 -7.19 10.50 -6.00
CA ASP A 374 -7.12 11.96 -6.03
C ASP A 374 -8.07 12.51 -7.11
N LEU A 375 -7.99 11.98 -8.34
CA LEU A 375 -8.80 12.47 -9.46
C LEU A 375 -10.31 12.28 -9.20
N LEU A 376 -10.74 11.15 -8.63
CA LEU A 376 -12.15 10.94 -8.30
C LEU A 376 -12.71 11.96 -7.30
N GLN A 377 -11.87 12.57 -6.46
CA GLN A 377 -12.27 13.61 -5.51
C GLN A 377 -12.29 15.03 -6.09
N ILE A 378 -11.65 15.25 -7.24
CA ILE A 378 -11.68 16.54 -7.94
C ILE A 378 -12.89 16.53 -8.92
N PRO A 379 -13.91 17.37 -8.72
CA PRO A 379 -15.07 17.45 -9.62
C PRO A 379 -14.65 17.83 -11.05
N VAL A 380 -15.32 17.25 -12.04
CA VAL A 380 -15.05 17.49 -13.46
C VAL A 380 -15.85 18.69 -13.95
N GLY A 381 -15.16 19.67 -14.54
CA GLY A 381 -15.76 20.84 -15.17
C GLY A 381 -15.99 20.65 -16.68
N ALA A 382 -16.61 21.65 -17.32
CA ALA A 382 -16.66 21.72 -18.78
C ALA A 382 -15.25 21.87 -19.38
N PRO A 383 -14.96 21.37 -20.60
CA PRO A 383 -13.67 21.58 -21.25
C PRO A 383 -13.28 23.06 -21.34
N GLN A 384 -11.99 23.36 -21.15
CA GLN A 384 -11.44 24.72 -21.17
C GLN A 384 -10.17 24.78 -22.02
N THR A 385 -9.88 25.98 -22.54
CA THR A 385 -8.53 26.35 -22.96
C THR A 385 -7.82 26.98 -21.75
N PRO A 386 -6.68 26.43 -21.28
CA PRO A 386 -5.92 27.00 -20.18
C PRO A 386 -5.47 28.43 -20.45
N ALA A 387 -5.47 29.27 -19.42
CA ALA A 387 -4.88 30.59 -19.45
C ALA A 387 -3.71 30.65 -18.46
N GLU A 388 -2.50 30.89 -18.98
CA GLU A 388 -1.32 31.14 -18.14
C GLU A 388 -1.53 32.36 -17.23
N PRO A 389 -1.20 32.28 -15.92
CA PRO A 389 -1.20 33.42 -15.02
C PRO A 389 -0.34 34.57 -15.57
N ARG A 390 -0.94 35.74 -15.78
CA ARG A 390 -0.26 36.94 -16.31
C ARG A 390 -0.27 38.06 -15.28
N ALA A 391 0.91 38.56 -14.94
CA ALA A 391 1.05 39.72 -14.06
C ALA A 391 0.54 41.00 -14.74
N GLU A 392 -0.66 41.43 -14.39
CA GLU A 392 -1.16 42.76 -14.75
C GLU A 392 -0.49 43.84 -13.90
N LYS A 393 0.07 44.87 -14.53
CA LYS A 393 0.83 45.95 -13.87
C LYS A 393 0.03 46.83 -12.90
N THR A 394 -1.26 46.55 -12.71
CA THR A 394 -2.23 47.41 -12.02
C THR A 394 -3.21 46.68 -11.10
N ALA A 395 -3.23 45.35 -11.07
CA ALA A 395 -4.31 44.56 -10.45
C ALA A 395 -3.91 43.74 -9.21
N GLY A 396 -2.72 43.96 -8.67
CA GLY A 396 -2.17 43.17 -7.55
C GLY A 396 -1.46 41.90 -8.02
N LEU A 397 -1.38 40.89 -7.14
CA LEU A 397 -0.75 39.62 -7.48
C LEU A 397 -1.69 38.77 -8.37
N PRO A 398 -1.20 38.18 -9.46
CA PRO A 398 -2.04 37.45 -10.42
C PRO A 398 -2.59 36.16 -9.83
N GLU A 399 -3.87 35.91 -10.10
CA GLU A 399 -4.61 34.71 -9.73
C GLU A 399 -3.94 33.45 -10.35
N GLY A 400 -3.79 32.39 -9.56
CA GLY A 400 -3.03 31.18 -9.92
C GLY A 400 -1.51 31.35 -10.08
N GLY A 401 -0.99 32.57 -10.08
CA GLY A 401 0.44 32.85 -10.14
C GLY A 401 1.18 32.51 -8.85
N ALA A 402 2.43 32.03 -8.96
CA ALA A 402 3.30 31.82 -7.80
C ALA A 402 4.33 32.96 -7.67
N VAL A 403 4.64 33.34 -6.43
CA VAL A 403 5.54 34.46 -6.11
C VAL A 403 6.48 34.08 -4.98
N ARG A 404 7.71 34.61 -5.01
CA ARG A 404 8.66 34.50 -3.90
C ARG A 404 8.62 35.78 -3.05
N SER A 405 8.56 35.60 -1.73
CA SER A 405 8.52 36.67 -0.74
C SER A 405 9.94 37.01 -0.25
N THR A 406 10.13 38.21 0.32
CA THR A 406 11.41 38.68 0.90
C THR A 406 11.96 37.81 2.04
N ASP A 407 11.14 36.95 2.64
CA ASP A 407 11.55 35.92 3.62
C ASP A 407 12.00 34.60 2.96
N GLY A 408 12.11 34.58 1.62
CA GLY A 408 12.51 33.43 0.82
C GLY A 408 11.37 32.48 0.45
N ARG A 409 10.21 32.56 1.13
CA ARG A 409 9.09 31.61 0.95
C ARG A 409 8.32 31.80 -0.34
N LEU A 410 7.67 30.73 -0.79
CA LEU A 410 6.84 30.71 -1.99
C LEU A 410 5.36 30.73 -1.64
N TYR A 411 4.57 31.46 -2.42
CA TYR A 411 3.12 31.57 -2.26
C TYR A 411 2.41 31.55 -3.60
N GLN A 412 1.25 30.91 -3.69
CA GLN A 412 0.28 31.07 -4.78
C GLN A 412 -0.91 31.93 -4.32
N ILE A 413 -1.55 32.67 -5.23
CA ILE A 413 -2.88 33.24 -4.99
C ILE A 413 -3.96 32.31 -5.56
N ASP A 414 -4.97 32.01 -4.76
CA ASP A 414 -6.11 31.15 -5.10
C ASP A 414 -7.42 31.75 -4.55
N ARG A 415 -8.29 32.23 -5.44
CA ARG A 415 -9.54 32.97 -5.16
C ARG A 415 -9.32 34.10 -4.14
N GLY A 416 -8.29 34.93 -4.37
CA GLY A 416 -7.94 36.03 -3.46
C GLY A 416 -7.43 35.60 -2.07
N ARG A 417 -7.00 34.34 -1.90
CA ARG A 417 -6.28 33.86 -0.69
C ARG A 417 -4.83 33.56 -1.03
N ARG A 418 -3.91 33.83 -0.10
CA ARG A 418 -2.51 33.36 -0.23
C ARG A 418 -2.37 31.92 0.28
N ARG A 419 -1.64 31.09 -0.45
CA ARG A 419 -1.38 29.69 -0.12
C ARG A 419 0.13 29.46 -0.08
N GLU A 420 0.68 29.11 1.10
CA GLU A 420 2.12 28.85 1.29
C GLU A 420 2.50 27.57 0.53
N VAL A 421 3.33 27.68 -0.51
CA VAL A 421 3.86 26.52 -1.24
C VAL A 421 4.96 25.94 -0.38
N MET A 422 4.75 24.72 0.13
CA MET A 422 5.44 24.29 1.35
C MET A 422 6.94 23.99 1.20
N SER A 423 7.38 23.70 -0.02
CA SER A 423 8.76 23.33 -0.35
C SER A 423 9.09 23.67 -1.80
N GLU A 424 10.38 23.83 -2.11
CA GLU A 424 10.84 23.94 -3.50
C GLU A 424 10.46 22.68 -4.30
N TYR A 425 10.48 21.50 -3.67
CA TYR A 425 10.01 20.26 -4.27
C TYR A 425 8.55 20.37 -4.74
N ALA A 426 7.64 20.86 -3.88
CA ALA A 426 6.24 21.08 -4.25
C ALA A 426 6.12 22.05 -5.44
N CYS A 427 6.87 23.15 -5.42
CA CYS A 427 6.89 24.13 -6.49
C CYS A 427 7.33 23.54 -7.84
N ARG A 428 8.38 22.70 -7.84
CA ARG A 428 8.88 22.01 -9.04
C ARG A 428 7.91 20.95 -9.53
N VAL A 429 7.39 20.09 -8.65
CA VAL A 429 6.48 19.00 -9.03
C VAL A 429 5.18 19.52 -9.63
N TRP A 430 4.64 20.63 -9.11
CA TRP A 430 3.46 21.28 -9.67
C TRP A 430 3.75 22.17 -10.89
N ASN A 431 5.02 22.30 -11.31
CA ASN A 431 5.48 23.23 -12.36
C ASN A 431 4.96 24.67 -12.17
N LEU A 432 4.88 25.16 -10.92
CA LEU A 432 4.29 26.47 -10.66
C LEU A 432 5.12 27.59 -11.29
N ASN A 433 4.44 28.45 -12.04
CA ASN A 433 5.04 29.61 -12.69
C ASN A 433 5.37 30.68 -11.64
N VAL A 434 6.62 30.69 -11.16
CA VAL A 434 7.13 31.63 -10.15
C VAL A 434 7.63 32.90 -10.84
N PHE A 435 7.00 34.04 -10.54
CA PHE A 435 7.48 35.33 -11.07
C PHE A 435 8.87 35.68 -10.53
N PRO A 436 9.75 36.29 -11.36
CA PRO A 436 11.13 36.60 -10.97
C PRO A 436 11.24 37.78 -9.98
N GLU A 437 10.17 38.54 -9.76
CA GLU A 437 10.13 39.65 -8.81
C GLU A 437 9.87 39.14 -7.39
N ILE A 438 10.80 39.43 -6.47
CA ILE A 438 10.66 39.09 -5.05
C ILE A 438 9.86 40.20 -4.37
N ILE A 439 8.69 39.85 -3.81
CA ILE A 439 7.75 40.80 -3.22
C ILE A 439 7.91 40.92 -1.69
N PRO A 440 7.72 42.11 -1.08
CA PRO A 440 7.62 42.24 0.36
C PRO A 440 6.44 41.43 0.93
N PHE A 441 6.66 40.70 2.02
CA PHE A 441 5.60 39.89 2.67
C PHE A 441 4.37 40.73 3.08
N GLN A 442 4.54 42.03 3.30
CA GLN A 442 3.46 42.99 3.55
C GLN A 442 2.42 43.04 2.43
N ILE A 443 2.82 42.87 1.16
CA ILE A 443 1.89 42.77 0.03
C ILE A 443 1.04 41.50 0.17
N LEU A 444 1.64 40.39 0.59
CA LEU A 444 0.91 39.15 0.86
C LEU A 444 -0.03 39.28 2.07
N GLN A 445 0.23 40.17 3.04
CA GLN A 445 -0.64 40.33 4.22
C GLN A 445 -2.04 40.89 3.89
N GLN A 446 -2.26 41.47 2.71
CA GLN A 446 -3.61 41.88 2.27
C GLN A 446 -4.50 40.68 1.88
N TYR A 447 -3.92 39.52 1.59
CA TYR A 447 -4.65 38.31 1.23
C TYR A 447 -4.84 37.40 2.46
N PRO A 448 -6.08 36.99 2.79
CA PRO A 448 -6.30 35.97 3.81
C PRO A 448 -5.53 34.69 3.50
N ALA A 449 -4.88 34.09 4.51
CA ALA A 449 -4.19 32.83 4.32
C ALA A 449 -5.19 31.68 4.11
N GLY A 450 -5.04 30.92 3.01
CA GLY A 450 -5.73 29.67 2.74
C GLY A 450 -5.00 28.46 3.32
N LEU A 451 -5.21 27.30 2.71
CA LEU A 451 -4.41 26.09 2.96
C LEU A 451 -3.05 26.20 2.25
N PRO A 452 -1.98 25.56 2.75
CA PRO A 452 -0.74 25.45 2.00
C PRO A 452 -0.94 24.64 0.71
N ILE A 453 0.10 24.62 -0.12
CA ILE A 453 0.18 23.76 -1.29
C ILE A 453 1.20 22.65 -1.01
N THR A 454 0.72 21.41 -1.02
CA THR A 454 1.50 20.20 -0.78
C THR A 454 1.79 19.49 -2.11
N PRO A 455 2.92 18.77 -2.25
CA PRO A 455 3.10 17.86 -3.39
C PRO A 455 2.09 16.70 -3.31
N PRO A 456 1.67 16.12 -4.46
CA PRO A 456 0.87 14.90 -4.46
C PRO A 456 1.75 13.69 -4.12
N PRO A 457 1.18 12.54 -3.74
CA PRO A 457 1.92 11.29 -3.64
C PRO A 457 2.45 10.88 -5.02
N ARG A 458 3.75 10.56 -5.11
CA ARG A 458 4.37 10.11 -6.37
C ARG A 458 3.90 8.69 -6.70
N ILE A 459 3.05 8.57 -7.71
CA ILE A 459 2.58 7.28 -8.24
C ILE A 459 3.48 6.83 -9.39
N ILE A 460 4.16 5.68 -9.25
CA ILE A 460 5.11 5.18 -10.26
C ILE A 460 4.57 3.97 -11.02
N SER A 461 3.93 2.98 -10.38
CA SER A 461 3.32 1.85 -11.11
C SER A 461 2.32 2.34 -12.15
N GLU A 462 2.33 1.75 -13.34
CA GLU A 462 1.42 2.13 -14.44
C GLU A 462 -0.04 1.68 -14.16
N ASP A 463 -0.20 0.78 -13.19
CA ASP A 463 -1.47 0.16 -12.78
C ASP A 463 -2.38 1.04 -11.88
N LEU A 464 -1.96 2.27 -11.51
CA LEU A 464 -2.59 3.18 -10.50
C LEU A 464 -3.17 4.51 -11.05
#